data_AF-A0A831NVT9-F1
#
_entry.id   AF-A0A831NVT9-F1
#
_cell.length_a   1.000
_cell.length_b   1.000
_cell.length_c   1.000
_cell.angle_alpha   90.00
_cell.angle_beta   90.00
_cell.angle_gamma   90.00
#
_symmetry.space_group_name_H-M   'P 1'
#
loop_
_entity.id
_entity.type
_entity.pdbx_description
1 polymer ?
#
loop_
_entity_poly.entity_id
_entity_poly.type
_entity_poly.pdbx_seq_one_letter_code
_entity_poly.pdbx_strand_id
1 'polypeptide(L)'
;MNDNGVVIHRATRDELDLFLRLKLVEEAIEFALSNSVEELADVLEVVYAIAKLRGLSIEHIEELRLSKRELRGGFDSGYIVTWLNKEIC
;
A
#
# COMPACT_ATOMS: atom_id res chain seq x y z
N MET A 1 -14.93 -32.01 -1.99
CA MET A 1 -15.68 -31.53 -0.82
C MET A 1 -15.18 -30.14 -0.55
N ASN A 2 -16.04 -29.14 -0.74
CA ASN A 2 -15.72 -27.74 -0.49
C ASN A 2 -15.68 -27.54 1.01
N ASP A 3 -14.49 -27.31 1.54
CA ASP A 3 -14.31 -26.77 2.86
C ASP A 3 -13.56 -25.46 2.67
N ASN A 4 -14.30 -24.37 2.37
CA ASN A 4 -13.78 -23.02 2.52
C ASN A 4 -13.71 -22.72 4.02
N GLY A 5 -12.90 -23.50 4.73
CA GLY A 5 -12.66 -23.36 6.16
C GLY A 5 -11.86 -22.10 6.39
N VAL A 6 -12.53 -21.05 6.87
CA VAL A 6 -11.85 -19.86 7.35
C VAL A 6 -11.06 -20.24 8.60
N VAL A 7 -9.73 -20.29 8.49
CA VAL A 7 -8.85 -20.56 9.63
C VAL A 7 -8.41 -19.23 10.22
N ILE A 8 -8.95 -18.89 11.38
CA ILE A 8 -8.52 -17.74 12.17
C ILE A 8 -7.38 -18.19 13.08
N HIS A 9 -6.18 -17.66 12.84
CA HIS A 9 -5.06 -17.78 13.75
C HIS A 9 -4.47 -16.40 14.04
N ARG A 10 -3.81 -16.26 15.18
CA ARG A 10 -3.10 -15.02 15.51
C ARG A 10 -1.73 -15.07 14.82
N ALA A 11 -1.52 -14.18 13.85
CA ALA A 11 -0.23 -14.03 13.20
C ALA A 11 0.85 -13.61 14.21
N THR A 12 2.06 -14.14 14.04
CA THR A 12 3.28 -13.57 14.61
C THR A 12 3.55 -12.19 14.00
N ARG A 13 4.48 -11.42 14.59
CA ARG A 13 4.84 -10.10 14.07
C ARG A 13 5.36 -10.16 12.62
N ASP A 14 6.18 -11.16 12.31
CA ASP A 14 6.81 -11.31 10.99
C ASP A 14 5.80 -11.78 9.93
N GLU A 15 4.90 -12.70 10.30
CA GLU A 15 3.78 -13.09 9.45
C GLU A 15 2.87 -11.89 9.18
N LEU A 16 2.54 -11.10 10.20
CA LEU A 16 1.70 -9.92 10.05
C LEU A 16 2.36 -8.87 9.12
N ASP A 17 3.68 -8.67 9.21
CA ASP A 17 4.38 -7.77 8.29
C ASP A 17 4.30 -8.25 6.84
N LEU A 18 4.47 -9.56 6.62
CA LEU A 18 4.32 -10.16 5.29
C LEU A 18 2.89 -9.97 4.76
N PHE A 19 1.88 -10.31 5.57
CA PHE A 19 0.48 -10.20 5.17
C PHE A 19 0.07 -8.76 4.87
N LEU A 20 0.47 -7.78 5.67
CA LEU A 20 0.15 -6.38 5.40
C LEU A 20 0.81 -5.86 4.11
N ARG A 21 2.04 -6.32 3.80
CA ARG A 21 2.67 -5.98 2.51
C ARG A 21 1.94 -6.60 1.32
N LEU A 22 1.43 -7.82 1.45
CA LEU A 22 0.62 -8.46 0.42
C LEU A 22 -0.72 -7.74 0.26
N LYS A 23 -1.38 -7.41 1.37
CA LYS A 23 -2.64 -6.68 1.38
C LYS A 23 -2.51 -5.32 0.70
N LEU A 24 -1.40 -4.60 0.93
CA LEU A 24 -1.16 -3.32 0.25
C LEU A 24 -1.13 -3.45 -1.29
N VAL A 25 -0.59 -4.55 -1.80
CA VAL A 25 -0.56 -4.82 -3.25
C VAL A 25 -1.95 -5.22 -3.75
N GLU A 26 -2.67 -6.03 -2.99
CA GLU A 26 -4.06 -6.41 -3.26
C GLU A 26 -4.96 -5.17 -3.40
N GLU A 27 -5.01 -4.29 -2.40
CA GLU A 27 -5.85 -3.07 -2.45
C GLU A 27 -5.46 -2.14 -3.62
N ALA A 28 -4.16 -2.05 -3.94
CA ALA A 28 -3.70 -1.25 -5.07
C ALA A 28 -4.16 -1.82 -6.42
N ILE A 29 -4.18 -3.15 -6.55
CA ILE A 29 -4.73 -3.85 -7.72
C ILE A 29 -6.25 -3.68 -7.77
N GLU A 30 -6.94 -3.82 -6.64
CA GLU A 30 -8.39 -3.63 -6.55
C GLU A 30 -8.78 -2.20 -6.96
N PHE A 31 -8.06 -1.18 -6.47
CA PHE A 31 -8.22 0.19 -6.95
C PHE A 31 -8.00 0.33 -8.46
N ALA A 32 -6.94 -0.29 -9.00
CA ALA A 32 -6.64 -0.23 -10.44
C ALA A 32 -7.75 -0.86 -11.30
N LEU A 33 -8.47 -1.86 -10.78
CA LEU A 33 -9.56 -2.55 -11.46
C LEU A 33 -10.93 -1.87 -11.26
N SER A 34 -11.20 -1.35 -10.07
CA SER A 34 -12.51 -0.83 -9.68
C SER A 34 -12.65 0.69 -9.80
N ASN A 35 -11.53 1.43 -9.69
CA ASN A 35 -11.47 2.88 -9.57
C ASN A 35 -12.34 3.44 -8.42
N SER A 36 -12.51 2.64 -7.36
CA SER A 36 -13.34 2.94 -6.20
C SER A 36 -12.57 3.74 -5.14
N VAL A 37 -13.27 4.66 -4.45
CA VAL A 37 -12.65 5.50 -3.40
C VAL A 37 -12.41 4.68 -2.13
N GLU A 38 -13.22 3.66 -1.92
CA GLU A 38 -13.13 2.69 -0.85
C GLU A 38 -11.78 1.98 -0.88
N GLU A 39 -11.31 1.53 -2.05
CA GLU A 39 -10.00 0.88 -2.18
C GLU A 39 -8.83 1.82 -1.87
N LEU A 40 -8.97 3.12 -2.16
CA LEU A 40 -7.98 4.12 -1.74
C LEU A 40 -7.94 4.29 -0.22
N ALA A 41 -9.10 4.18 0.44
CA ALA A 41 -9.17 4.20 1.90
C ALA A 41 -8.53 2.94 2.49
N ASP A 42 -8.74 1.78 1.88
CA ASP A 42 -8.14 0.51 2.32
C ASP A 42 -6.61 0.50 2.12
N VAL A 43 -6.11 1.05 1.00
CA VAL A 43 -4.66 1.32 0.82
C VAL A 43 -4.10 2.16 1.97
N LEU A 44 -4.81 3.24 2.36
CA LEU A 44 -4.37 4.08 3.48
C LEU A 44 -4.38 3.29 4.79
N GLU A 45 -5.45 2.57 5.12
CA GLU A 45 -5.53 1.75 6.35
C GLU A 45 -4.35 0.78 6.45
N VAL A 46 -4.00 0.10 5.36
CA VAL A 46 -2.85 -0.81 5.33
C VAL A 46 -1.52 -0.07 5.55
N VAL A 47 -1.34 1.12 4.96
CA VAL A 47 -0.15 1.96 5.22
C VAL A 47 -0.04 2.32 6.71
N TYR A 48 -1.14 2.73 7.33
CA TYR A 48 -1.18 3.05 8.77
C TYR A 48 -0.86 1.82 9.62
N ALA A 49 -1.41 0.65 9.28
CA ALA A 49 -1.13 -0.60 9.97
C ALA A 49 0.35 -1.00 9.87
N ILE A 50 0.98 -0.88 8.70
CA ILE A 50 2.41 -1.16 8.50
C ILE A 50 3.26 -0.19 9.32
N ALA A 51 2.94 1.11 9.30
CA ALA A 51 3.68 2.12 10.06
C ALA A 51 3.66 1.78 11.56
N LYS A 52 2.47 1.50 12.10
CA LYS A 52 2.29 1.08 13.49
C LYS A 52 3.06 -0.20 13.82
N LEU A 53 2.97 -1.22 12.96
CA LEU A 53 3.67 -2.50 13.16
C LEU A 53 5.20 -2.32 13.21
N ARG A 54 5.73 -1.40 12.41
CA ARG A 54 7.18 -1.14 12.31
C ARG A 54 7.68 -0.07 13.27
N GLY A 55 6.80 0.55 14.06
CA GLY A 55 7.16 1.65 14.96
C GLY A 55 7.56 2.93 14.22
N LEU A 56 7.03 3.12 13.00
CA LEU A 56 7.21 4.33 12.22
C LEU A 56 6.13 5.35 12.59
N SER A 57 6.52 6.62 12.67
CA SER A 57 5.57 7.73 12.79
C SER A 57 4.98 8.03 11.41
N ILE A 58 3.68 8.30 11.37
CA ILE A 58 2.98 8.71 10.15
C ILE A 58 3.46 10.09 9.71
N GLU A 59 3.72 10.97 10.68
CA GLU A 59 4.28 12.30 10.45
C GLU A 59 5.61 12.19 9.72
N HIS A 60 6.48 11.26 10.11
CA HIS A 60 7.74 11.02 9.42
C HIS A 60 7.55 10.50 7.99
N ILE A 61 6.57 9.61 7.76
CA ILE A 61 6.23 9.13 6.41
C ILE A 61 5.74 10.30 5.54
N GLU A 62 4.92 11.17 6.09
CA GLU A 62 4.41 12.37 5.42
C GLU A 62 5.51 13.40 5.12
N GLU A 63 6.43 13.65 6.05
CA GLU A 63 7.61 14.49 5.84
C GLU A 63 8.46 13.96 4.67
N LEU A 64 8.69 12.65 4.61
CA LEU A 64 9.40 12.01 3.51
C LEU A 64 8.63 12.12 2.18
N ARG A 65 7.30 12.00 2.20
CA ARG A 65 6.45 12.15 1.02
C ARG A 65 6.51 13.59 0.48
N LEU A 66 6.40 14.59 1.36
CA LEU A 66 6.48 16.00 1.00
C LEU A 66 7.87 16.38 0.49
N SER A 67 8.94 15.94 1.16
CA SER A 67 10.31 16.17 0.71
C SER A 67 10.56 15.60 -0.70
N LYS A 68 10.04 14.40 -0.99
CA LYS A 68 10.12 13.82 -2.35
C LYS A 68 9.32 14.62 -3.37
N ARG A 69 8.14 15.12 -3.00
CA ARG A 69 7.30 15.97 -3.86
C ARG A 69 8.01 17.28 -4.20
N GLU A 70 8.70 17.89 -3.24
CA GLU A 70 9.49 19.11 -3.48
C GLU A 70 10.70 18.83 -4.39
N LEU A 71 11.42 17.73 -4.16
CA LEU A 71 12.63 17.39 -4.91
C LEU A 71 12.36 16.88 -6.33
N ARG A 72 11.28 16.11 -6.54
CA ARG A 72 10.99 15.40 -7.79
C ARG A 72 9.74 15.90 -8.50
N GLY A 73 9.00 16.81 -7.88
CA GLY A 73 7.64 17.16 -8.28
C GLY A 73 6.61 16.17 -7.73
N GLY A 74 5.35 16.59 -7.73
CA GLY A 74 4.19 15.73 -7.52
C GLY A 74 3.56 15.30 -8.84
N PHE A 75 2.44 14.59 -8.75
CA PHE A 75 1.64 14.22 -9.92
C PHE A 75 0.69 15.36 -10.34
N ASP A 76 0.68 16.49 -9.64
CA ASP A 76 -0.26 17.62 -9.87
C ASP A 76 -0.07 18.28 -11.24
N SER A 77 1.14 18.27 -11.78
CA SER A 77 1.44 18.81 -13.11
C SER A 77 1.17 17.81 -14.24
N GLY A 78 0.69 16.59 -13.92
CA GLY A 78 0.34 15.56 -14.90
C GLY A 78 1.54 14.84 -15.54
N TYR A 79 2.76 15.07 -15.06
CA TYR A 79 3.95 14.36 -15.56
C TYR A 79 4.08 12.98 -14.91
N ILE A 80 4.21 11.95 -15.73
CA ILE A 80 4.44 10.56 -15.31
C ILE A 80 5.74 10.07 -15.94
N VAL A 81 6.66 9.55 -15.12
CA VAL A 81 7.90 8.94 -15.60
C VAL A 81 7.62 7.47 -15.93
N THR A 82 7.64 7.14 -17.23
CA THR A 82 7.55 5.76 -17.72
C THR A 82 8.89 5.33 -18.31
N TRP A 83 9.33 4.12 -17.97
CA TRP A 83 10.52 3.51 -18.56
C TRP A 83 10.07 2.64 -19.72
N LEU A 84 10.57 2.90 -20.93
CA LEU A 84 10.33 2.03 -22.07
C LEU A 84 10.89 0.63 -21.75
N ASN A 85 10.04 -0.40 -21.84
CA ASN A 85 10.35 -1.82 -21.58
C ASN A 85 10.45 -2.27 -20.12
N LYS A 86 9.93 -1.49 -19.16
CA LYS A 86 9.69 -2.04 -17.82
C LYS A 86 8.30 -2.65 -17.80
N GLU A 87 8.21 -3.95 -17.51
CA GLU A 87 6.92 -4.55 -17.15
C GLU A 87 6.37 -3.77 -15.95
N ILE A 88 5.20 -3.17 -16.14
CA ILE A 88 4.43 -2.63 -15.03
C ILE A 88 3.94 -3.88 -14.29
N CYS A 89 4.26 -3.97 -12.99
CA CYS A 89 3.81 -5.05 -12.14
C CYS A 89 2.30 -5.26 -12.26
#